data_AF-A0A7W4WAY4-F1
#
_entry.id   AF-A0A7W4WAY4-F1
#
_cell.length_a   1.000
_cell.length_b   1.000
_cell.length_c   1.000
_cell.angle_alpha   90.00
_cell.angle_beta   90.00
_cell.angle_gamma   90.00
#
_symmetry.space_group_name_H-M   'P 1'
#
loop_
_entity.id
_entity.type
_entity.pdbx_description
1 polymer ?
#
loop_
_entity_poly.entity_id
_entity_poly.type
_entity_poly.pdbx_seq_one_letter_code
_entity_poly.pdbx_strand_id
1 'polypeptide(L)'
;MKSFDNRKNVQFMKVIDRNKIQIDIWERGAGYTLASGSSSTAAVAVSFGLGLCGSQVSVNMPGGVIEAAFREGFSATMKGSVCKIGEGHVADEALQAFDELRAQKTCAGRRWSF
;
A
#
# COMPACT_ATOMS: atom_id res chain seq x y z
N MET A 1 -1.35 -26.30 -1.17
CA MET A 1 -0.82 -24.96 -0.84
C MET A 1 -1.98 -23.97 -0.79
N LYS A 2 -2.66 -23.85 0.36
CA LYS A 2 -3.78 -22.93 0.63
C LYS A 2 -3.32 -21.81 1.59
N SER A 3 -2.35 -21.00 1.19
CA SER A 3 -1.74 -20.04 2.14
C SER A 3 -2.37 -18.65 2.09
N PHE A 4 -3.22 -18.34 1.10
CA PHE A 4 -3.71 -16.98 0.85
C PHE A 4 -5.15 -16.93 0.32
N ASP A 5 -6.09 -17.59 1.02
CA ASP A 5 -7.50 -17.71 0.60
C ASP A 5 -8.22 -16.36 0.34
N ASN A 6 -7.73 -15.26 0.94
CA ASN A 6 -8.28 -13.90 0.76
C ASN A 6 -7.41 -12.98 -0.13
N ARG A 7 -6.53 -13.56 -0.97
CA ARG A 7 -5.47 -12.83 -1.71
C ARG A 7 -4.58 -12.00 -0.75
N LYS A 8 -3.47 -11.46 -1.24
CA LYS A 8 -2.56 -10.62 -0.44
C LYS A 8 -1.92 -9.54 -1.30
N ASN A 9 -1.38 -8.55 -0.62
CA ASN A 9 -0.43 -7.63 -1.20
C ASN A 9 0.90 -8.36 -1.34
N VAL A 10 1.57 -8.19 -2.46
CA VAL A 10 2.87 -8.79 -2.75
C VAL A 10 3.85 -7.67 -3.05
N GLN A 11 5.02 -7.73 -2.42
CA GLN A 11 6.11 -6.79 -2.67
C GLN A 11 7.31 -7.55 -3.22
N PHE A 12 7.83 -7.08 -4.36
CA PHE A 12 9.09 -7.55 -4.91
C PHE A 12 10.18 -6.61 -4.39
N MET A 13 11.06 -7.11 -3.53
CA MET A 13 12.05 -6.28 -2.84
C MET A 13 13.47 -6.55 -3.34
N LYS A 14 14.19 -5.46 -3.63
CA LYS A 14 15.64 -5.45 -3.82
C LYS A 14 16.28 -4.68 -2.66
N VAL A 15 17.14 -5.35 -1.89
CA VAL A 15 17.98 -4.68 -0.90
C VAL A 15 19.13 -3.99 -1.65
N ILE A 16 19.23 -2.67 -1.49
CA ILE A 16 20.29 -1.87 -2.13
C ILE A 16 21.49 -1.77 -1.19
N ASP A 17 21.24 -1.42 0.07
CA ASP A 17 22.23 -1.35 1.14
C ASP A 17 21.55 -1.50 2.52
N ARG A 18 22.32 -1.34 3.60
CA ARG A 18 21.85 -1.48 5.00
C ARG A 18 20.73 -0.50 5.36
N ASN A 19 20.58 0.60 4.64
CA ASN A 19 19.65 1.68 4.93
C ASN A 19 18.71 1.97 3.75
N LYS A 20 18.72 1.14 2.70
CA LYS A 20 17.93 1.39 1.50
C LYS A 20 17.43 0.11 0.84
N ILE A 21 16.15 0.10 0.54
CA ILE A 21 15.51 -0.92 -0.28
C ILE A 21 14.76 -0.28 -1.45
N GLN A 22 14.54 -1.05 -2.50
CA GLN A 22 13.63 -0.71 -3.59
C GLN A 22 12.54 -1.78 -3.67
N ILE A 23 11.28 -1.35 -3.83
CA ILE A 23 10.16 -2.28 -3.96
C ILE A 23 9.24 -1.95 -5.12
N ASP A 24 8.69 -3.00 -5.73
CA ASP A 24 7.51 -2.97 -6.60
C ASP A 24 6.34 -3.65 -5.90
N ILE A 25 5.12 -3.13 -6.10
CA ILE A 25 3.96 -3.50 -5.29
C ILE A 25 2.82 -3.99 -6.17
N TRP A 26 2.30 -5.16 -5.83
CA TRP A 26 1.02 -5.66 -6.32
C TRP A 26 0.01 -5.69 -5.17
N GLU A 27 -0.92 -4.74 -5.18
CA GLU A 27 -1.99 -4.61 -4.17
C GLU A 27 -3.19 -5.48 -4.55
N ARG A 28 -3.77 -6.14 -3.55
CA ARG A 28 -5.03 -6.89 -3.73
C ARG A 28 -6.13 -5.93 -4.17
N GLY A 29 -6.76 -6.22 -5.31
CA GLY A 29 -7.90 -5.47 -5.82
C GLY A 29 -7.55 -4.17 -6.56
N ALA A 30 -6.30 -3.70 -6.47
CA ALA A 30 -5.82 -2.51 -7.19
C ALA A 30 -4.75 -2.84 -8.27
N GLY A 31 -4.09 -3.99 -8.18
CA GLY A 31 -3.04 -4.39 -9.12
C GLY A 31 -1.72 -3.67 -8.83
N TYR A 32 -0.95 -3.35 -9.86
CA TYR A 32 0.32 -2.63 -9.70
C TYR A 32 0.07 -1.20 -9.21
N THR A 33 0.71 -0.81 -8.11
CA THR A 33 0.59 0.53 -7.53
C THR A 33 1.95 1.21 -7.41
N LEU A 34 1.96 2.53 -7.60
CA LEU A 34 3.20 3.32 -7.60
C LEU A 34 3.77 3.53 -6.20
N ALA A 35 2.92 3.54 -5.17
CA ALA A 35 3.33 3.67 -3.78
C ALA A 35 2.27 3.08 -2.85
N SER A 36 2.71 2.50 -1.72
CA SER A 36 1.82 2.08 -0.64
C SER A 36 2.58 2.08 0.68
N GLY A 37 1.99 2.76 1.68
CA GLY A 37 2.60 2.89 2.99
C GLY A 37 2.69 1.56 3.73
N SER A 38 1.59 0.83 3.84
CA SER A 38 1.55 -0.48 4.49
C SER A 38 2.51 -1.49 3.83
N SER A 39 2.58 -1.51 2.50
CA SER A 39 3.52 -2.34 1.74
C SER A 39 4.98 -1.96 2.01
N SER A 40 5.29 -0.66 2.12
CA SER A 40 6.63 -0.18 2.51
C SER A 40 7.02 -0.66 3.91
N THR A 41 6.12 -0.51 4.88
CA THR A 41 6.35 -0.95 6.26
C THR A 41 6.56 -2.46 6.34
N ALA A 42 5.79 -3.25 5.59
CA ALA A 42 5.94 -4.70 5.53
C ALA A 42 7.32 -5.13 4.98
N ALA A 43 7.77 -4.49 3.89
CA ALA A 43 9.08 -4.77 3.29
C ALA A 43 10.23 -4.45 4.26
N VAL A 44 10.14 -3.31 4.95
CA VAL A 44 11.14 -2.93 5.97
C VAL A 44 11.14 -3.91 7.13
N ALA A 45 9.96 -4.32 7.64
CA ALA A 45 9.85 -5.32 8.70
C ALA A 45 10.59 -6.62 8.36
N VAL A 46 10.41 -7.11 7.14
CA VAL A 46 11.06 -8.34 6.65
C VAL A 46 12.57 -8.14 6.52
N SER A 47 13.02 -7.04 5.89
CA SER A 47 14.45 -6.76 5.74
C SER A 47 15.17 -6.60 7.08
N PHE A 48 14.51 -6.00 8.08
CA PHE A 48 15.02 -5.84 9.43
C PHE A 48 15.06 -7.18 10.17
N GLY A 49 13.96 -7.94 10.14
CA GLY A 49 13.87 -9.25 10.78
C GLY A 49 14.84 -10.29 10.21
N LEU A 50 15.18 -10.18 8.92
CA LEU A 50 16.21 -10.99 8.27
C LEU A 50 17.64 -10.47 8.48
N GLY A 51 17.81 -9.37 9.21
CA GLY A 51 19.11 -8.75 9.46
C GLY A 51 19.78 -8.18 8.21
N LEU A 52 19.04 -7.92 7.13
CA LEU A 52 19.54 -7.36 5.87
C LEU A 52 19.70 -5.85 5.95
N CYS A 53 18.77 -5.16 6.62
CA CYS A 53 18.79 -3.72 6.84
C CYS A 53 18.85 -3.38 8.34
N GLY A 54 19.25 -2.15 8.66
CA GLY A 54 19.22 -1.58 10.00
C GLY A 54 17.82 -1.08 10.39
N SER A 55 17.75 -0.36 11.51
CA SER A 55 16.49 0.17 12.07
C SER A 55 15.93 1.39 11.35
N GLN A 56 16.70 2.02 10.45
CA GLN A 56 16.25 3.14 9.61
C GLN A 56 16.51 2.82 8.16
N VAL A 57 15.44 2.84 7.35
CA VAL A 57 15.45 2.37 5.96
C VAL A 57 14.65 3.33 5.08
N SER A 58 15.28 3.80 4.01
CA SER A 58 14.61 4.47 2.91
C SER A 58 14.05 3.44 1.93
N VAL A 59 12.77 3.54 1.62
CA VAL A 59 12.04 2.64 0.72
C VAL A 59 11.77 3.38 -0.59
N ASN A 60 12.47 2.99 -1.65
CA ASN A 60 12.27 3.52 -2.99
C ASN A 60 11.16 2.77 -3.71
N MET A 61 10.16 3.51 -4.18
CA MET A 61 9.09 3.02 -5.05
C MET A 61 8.99 3.91 -6.29
N PRO A 62 8.33 3.47 -7.37
CA PRO A 62 8.09 4.30 -8.54
C PRO A 62 7.41 5.64 -8.22
N GLY A 63 6.49 5.65 -7.25
CA GLY A 63 5.73 6.83 -6.84
C GLY A 63 6.42 7.73 -5.82
N GLY A 64 7.64 7.39 -5.37
CA GLY A 64 8.41 8.21 -4.45
C GLY A 64 9.17 7.42 -3.39
N VAL A 65 9.68 8.14 -2.39
CA VAL A 65 10.49 7.58 -1.30
C VAL A 65 9.75 7.73 0.02
N ILE A 66 9.78 6.67 0.82
CA ILE A 66 9.30 6.68 2.20
C ILE A 66 10.47 6.37 3.13
N GLU A 67 10.64 7.17 4.17
CA GLU A 67 11.56 6.87 5.27
C GLU A 67 10.82 6.09 6.35
N ALA A 68 11.33 4.92 6.71
CA ALA A 68 10.77 4.09 7.77
C ALA A 68 11.78 3.87 8.89
N ALA A 69 11.31 3.88 10.13
CA ALA A 69 12.10 3.47 11.28
C ALA A 69 11.40 2.30 11.99
N PHE A 70 12.14 1.22 12.21
CA PHE A 70 11.71 0.07 12.98
C PHE A 70 12.40 0.04 14.33
N ARG A 71 11.62 -0.17 15.38
CA ARG A 71 12.11 -0.31 16.75
C ARG A 71 11.87 -1.75 17.24
N GLU A 72 12.53 -2.08 18.33
CA GLU A 72 12.24 -3.33 19.05
C GLU A 72 10.74 -3.45 19.37
N GLY A 73 10.23 -4.68 19.36
CA GLY A 73 8.79 -4.93 19.50
C GLY A 73 7.97 -4.72 18.22
N PHE A 74 8.61 -4.65 17.05
CA PHE A 74 7.96 -4.49 15.73
C PHE A 74 7.11 -3.21 15.59
N SER A 75 7.46 -2.16 16.34
CA SER A 75 6.86 -0.84 16.14
C SER A 75 7.54 -0.13 14.98
N ALA A 76 6.74 0.39 14.04
CA ALA A 76 7.21 1.09 12.87
C ALA A 76 6.66 2.52 12.82
N THR A 77 7.52 3.48 12.50
CA THR A 77 7.11 4.82 12.07
C THR A 77 7.48 5.02 10.61
N MET A 78 6.67 5.80 9.90
CA MET A 78 6.96 6.16 8.51
C MET A 78 6.75 7.64 8.24
N LYS A 79 7.55 8.17 7.33
CA LYS A 79 7.47 9.54 6.85
C LYS A 79 7.56 9.52 5.33
N GLY A 80 6.59 10.15 4.67
CA GLY A 80 6.56 10.35 3.23
C GLY A 80 6.04 11.74 2.90
N SER A 81 6.32 12.20 1.69
CA SER A 81 5.79 13.47 1.18
C SER A 81 4.29 13.36 0.91
N VAL A 82 3.54 14.43 1.19
CA VAL A 82 2.13 14.58 0.84
C VAL A 82 1.96 15.90 0.08
N CYS A 83 1.18 15.89 -0.99
CA CYS A 83 0.89 17.06 -1.80
C CYS A 83 -0.62 17.19 -2.01
N LYS A 84 -1.18 18.37 -1.72
CA LYS A 84 -2.58 18.67 -2.04
C LYS A 84 -2.68 18.93 -3.55
N ILE A 85 -3.51 18.15 -4.24
CA ILE A 85 -3.74 18.29 -5.68
C ILE A 85 -4.77 19.38 -5.99
N GLY A 86 -5.78 19.54 -5.15
CA GLY A 86 -6.83 20.55 -5.35
C GLY A 86 -7.89 20.51 -4.25
N GLU A 87 -8.86 21.41 -4.38
CA GLU A 87 -10.08 21.46 -3.58
C GLU A 87 -11.27 21.76 -4.48
N GLY A 88 -12.47 21.32 -4.09
CA GLY A 88 -13.67 21.55 -4.86
C GLY A 88 -14.92 21.08 -4.14
N HIS A 89 -16.08 21.40 -4.73
CA HIS A 89 -17.40 20.95 -4.27
C HIS A 89 -17.96 19.95 -5.28
N VAL A 90 -18.56 18.87 -4.78
CA VAL A 90 -19.29 17.90 -5.61
C VAL A 90 -20.78 18.19 -5.44
N ALA A 91 -21.50 18.35 -6.54
CA ALA A 91 -22.95 18.56 -6.52
C ALA A 91 -23.69 17.30 -6.02
N ASP A 92 -24.79 17.49 -5.30
CA ASP A 92 -25.53 16.39 -4.68
C ASP A 92 -26.08 15.39 -5.72
N GLU A 93 -26.49 15.88 -6.90
CA GLU A 93 -26.98 15.05 -8.00
C GLU A 93 -25.92 14.06 -8.52
N ALA A 94 -24.64 14.48 -8.51
CA ALA A 94 -23.54 13.61 -8.91
C ALA A 94 -23.27 12.49 -7.89
N LEU A 95 -23.58 12.73 -6.61
CA LEU A 95 -23.47 11.72 -5.54
C LEU A 95 -24.64 10.73 -5.59
N GLN A 96 -25.86 11.21 -5.85
CA GLN A 96 -27.05 10.36 -5.98
C GLN A 96 -26.90 9.29 -7.07
N ALA A 97 -26.40 9.70 -8.25
CA ALA A 97 -26.11 8.76 -9.33
C ALA A 97 -25.08 7.68 -8.93
N PHE A 98 -24.14 8.01 -8.04
CA PHE A 98 -23.14 7.07 -7.54
C PHE A 98 -23.74 6.04 -6.57
N ASP A 99 -24.67 6.47 -5.72
CA ASP A 99 -25.37 5.61 -4.75
C ASP A 99 -26.33 4.64 -5.47
N GLU A 100 -27.04 5.10 -6.50
CA GLU A 100 -27.88 4.25 -7.35
C GLU A 100 -27.05 3.16 -8.05
N LEU A 101 -25.88 3.52 -8.59
CA LEU A 101 -24.96 2.57 -9.22
C LEU A 101 -24.40 1.55 -8.21
N ARG A 102 -24.16 1.95 -6.96
CA ARG A 102 -23.78 1.03 -5.88
C ARG A 102 -24.92 0.07 -5.53
N ALA A 103 -26.14 0.58 -5.41
CA ALA A 103 -27.33 -0.21 -5.09
C ALA A 103 -27.66 -1.24 -6.20
N GLN A 104 -27.50 -0.87 -7.46
CA GLN A 104 -27.67 -1.79 -8.59
C GLN A 104 -26.62 -2.91 -8.62
N LYS A 105 -25.38 -2.61 -8.23
CA LYS A 105 -24.31 -3.62 -8.10
C LYS A 105 -24.57 -4.62 -6.96
N THR A 106 -25.27 -4.23 -5.90
CA THR A 106 -25.69 -5.16 -4.84
C THR A 106 -26.88 -6.04 -5.25
N CYS A 107 -27.79 -5.56 -6.10
CA CYS A 107 -28.96 -6.31 -6.54
C CYS A 107 -28.68 -7.31 -7.69
N ALA A 108 -27.61 -7.14 -8.46
CA ALA A 108 -27.31 -7.97 -9.64
C ALA A 108 -26.62 -9.32 -9.36
N GLY A 109 -26.60 -9.81 -8.11
CA GLY A 109 -26.10 -11.14 -7.74
C GLY A 109 -24.60 -11.42 -8.00
N ARG A 110 -23.87 -10.51 -8.65
CA ARG A 110 -22.43 -10.63 -8.90
C ARG A 110 -21.67 -10.01 -7.74
N ARG A 111 -21.29 -10.87 -6.80
CA ARG A 111 -20.39 -10.55 -5.69
C ARG A 111 -18.99 -10.28 -6.26
N TRP A 112 -18.71 -9.03 -6.62
CA TRP A 112 -17.35 -8.59 -6.89
C TRP A 112 -16.66 -8.36 -5.54
N SER A 113 -15.92 -9.36 -5.07
CA SER A 113 -14.99 -9.22 -3.95
C SER A 113 -13.72 -8.52 -4.45
N PHE A 114 -13.49 -7.29 -3.98
CA PHE A 114 -12.15 -6.67 -3.99
C PHE A 114 -11.28 -7.31 -2.90
#